data_AF-F4R4T4-F1
#
_entry.id   AF-F4R4T4-F1
#
_cell.length_a   1.000
_cell.length_b   1.000
_cell.length_c   1.000
_cell.angle_alpha   90.00
_cell.angle_beta   90.00
_cell.angle_gamma   90.00
#
_symmetry.space_group_name_H-M   'P 1'
#
loop_
_entity.id
_entity.type
_entity.pdbx_description
1 polymer ?
#
loop_
_entity_poly.entity_id
_entity_poly.type
_entity_poly.pdbx_seq_one_letter_code
_entity_poly.pdbx_strand_id
1 'polypeptide(L)'
;MEILQKLELPLIGGAFLAAASSSLLYDYGRVLGCSGAIHSLLSGTYQSNKLALVLGLTFGGSGIRIGLPFLEKSLSRSFFDTSVLLHANHWQVLSILGLSGLLVGAGSKIGSGCTSGHMLCGMARGSKRSWAATMVFFPVAILTHRIIKPFLYALLPQSHSINHVAFESKLAPLAIFLLGSPYLLYHLLKLTASSKRFEFLRTALLGATFASGLALSGMTRPSVVLGFFDFFLPFWDPSLLGVALAGLGTNILVYLAVVKPKVIKWNRLKEEISKADDLTIEGLRQSFLVHAPNSCVQSEWQLPELSNTTIDRKLILGSALFGMGWGLAGICPGPGLVSLGAYPLSLGIWSWIAGFLVAGKLASVESRLRM
;
A
#
# COMPACT_ATOMS: atom_id res chain seq x y z
N MET A 1 -1.28 -24.95 -15.52
CA MET A 1 -0.59 -23.98 -16.41
C MET A 1 -1.25 -22.60 -16.33
N GLU A 2 -2.58 -22.50 -16.42
CA GLU A 2 -3.30 -21.22 -16.39
C GLU A 2 -3.15 -20.41 -15.08
N ILE A 3 -3.12 -21.07 -13.92
CA ILE A 3 -2.92 -20.40 -12.61
C ILE A 3 -1.52 -19.76 -12.51
N LEU A 4 -0.48 -20.44 -12.98
CA LEU A 4 0.89 -19.93 -12.92
C LEU A 4 1.05 -18.68 -13.78
N GLN A 5 0.47 -18.69 -14.99
CA GLN A 5 0.45 -17.51 -15.87
C GLN A 5 -0.27 -16.31 -15.24
N LYS A 6 -1.33 -16.55 -14.47
CA LYS A 6 -2.03 -15.47 -13.73
C LYS A 6 -1.18 -14.87 -12.60
N LEU A 7 -0.20 -15.60 -12.07
CA LEU A 7 0.64 -15.21 -10.94
C LEU A 7 1.95 -14.50 -11.31
N GLU A 8 2.45 -14.64 -12.54
CA GLU A 8 3.75 -14.08 -12.95
C GLU A 8 3.88 -12.57 -12.70
N LEU A 9 2.96 -11.77 -13.26
CA LEU A 9 2.96 -10.32 -13.06
C LEU A 9 2.66 -9.92 -11.60
N PRO A 10 1.71 -10.56 -10.89
CA PRO A 10 1.54 -10.33 -9.46
C PRO A 10 2.72 -10.65 -8.57
N LEU A 11 3.55 -11.63 -8.91
CA LEU A 11 4.81 -11.90 -8.20
C LEU A 11 5.81 -10.75 -8.41
N ILE A 12 5.98 -10.28 -9.65
CA ILE A 12 6.85 -9.13 -9.96
C ILE A 12 6.34 -7.86 -9.27
N GLY A 13 5.04 -7.60 -9.35
CA GLY A 13 4.39 -6.48 -8.67
C GLY A 13 4.55 -6.57 -7.15
N GLY A 14 4.37 -7.76 -6.57
CA GLY A 14 4.62 -8.03 -5.16
C GLY A 14 6.08 -7.74 -4.75
N ALA A 15 7.05 -8.11 -5.58
CA ALA A 15 8.46 -7.78 -5.36
C ALA A 15 8.72 -6.27 -5.35
N PHE A 16 8.07 -5.51 -6.25
CA PHE A 16 8.18 -4.04 -6.27
C PHE A 16 7.55 -3.40 -5.01
N LEU A 17 6.39 -3.90 -4.58
CA LEU A 17 5.75 -3.48 -3.33
C LEU A 17 6.69 -3.70 -2.14
N ALA A 18 7.28 -4.89 -2.05
CA ALA A 18 8.25 -5.24 -1.00
C ALA A 18 9.50 -4.38 -1.07
N ALA A 19 10.07 -4.16 -2.26
CA ALA A 19 11.25 -3.32 -2.45
C ALA A 19 11.02 -1.89 -1.96
N ALA A 20 9.86 -1.29 -2.30
CA ALA A 20 9.49 0.04 -1.86
C ALA A 20 9.24 0.11 -0.35
N SER A 21 8.45 -0.80 0.21
CA SER A 21 8.13 -0.80 1.65
C SER A 21 9.32 -1.15 2.53
N SER A 22 10.14 -2.11 2.11
CA SER A 22 11.35 -2.51 2.83
C SER A 22 12.41 -1.42 2.81
N SER A 23 12.63 -0.75 1.67
CA SER A 23 13.57 0.38 1.59
C SER A 23 13.11 1.55 2.46
N LEU A 24 11.81 1.86 2.48
CA LEU A 24 11.27 2.90 3.37
C LEU A 24 11.51 2.56 4.85
N LEU A 25 11.31 1.30 5.24
CA LEU A 25 11.53 0.83 6.61
C LEU A 25 13.03 0.81 6.97
N TYR A 26 13.87 0.30 6.08
CA TYR A 26 15.30 0.15 6.34
C TYR A 26 16.01 1.50 6.40
N ASP A 27 15.79 2.36 5.40
CA ASP A 27 16.54 3.61 5.23
C ASP A 27 15.96 4.81 5.99
N TYR A 28 14.68 4.75 6.40
CA TYR A 28 14.05 5.85 7.14
C TYR A 28 13.42 5.40 8.46
N GLY A 29 13.32 4.10 8.73
CA GLY A 29 12.66 3.58 9.94
C GLY A 29 11.13 3.64 9.84
N ARG A 30 10.57 4.07 8.71
CA ARG A 30 9.16 4.38 8.59
C ARG A 30 8.38 3.25 7.96
N VAL A 31 7.18 2.99 8.47
CA VAL A 31 6.27 1.99 7.89
C VAL A 31 5.44 2.63 6.80
N LEU A 32 5.36 1.95 5.66
CA LEU A 32 4.52 2.40 4.54
C LEU A 32 3.03 2.22 4.89
N GLY A 33 2.31 3.33 5.02
CA GLY A 33 0.87 3.36 5.28
C GLY A 33 0.17 4.40 4.42
N CYS A 34 -0.50 3.99 3.34
CA CYS A 34 -1.15 4.92 2.41
C CYS A 34 -2.27 5.72 3.11
N SER A 35 -3.15 5.08 3.88
CA SER A 35 -4.23 5.77 4.60
C SER A 35 -3.68 6.76 5.64
N GLY A 36 -2.65 6.35 6.40
CA GLY A 36 -2.00 7.21 7.38
C GLY A 36 -1.31 8.43 6.74
N ALA A 37 -0.71 8.25 5.57
CA ALA A 37 -0.12 9.35 4.81
C ALA A 37 -1.19 10.37 4.39
N ILE A 38 -2.31 9.92 3.81
CA ILE A 38 -3.40 10.80 3.40
C ILE A 38 -4.04 11.51 4.61
N HIS A 39 -4.39 10.76 5.66
CA HIS A 39 -5.03 11.33 6.85
C HIS A 39 -4.14 12.34 7.57
N SER A 40 -2.81 12.17 7.53
CA SER A 40 -1.86 13.12 8.12
C SER A 40 -1.86 14.47 7.40
N LEU A 41 -2.06 14.47 6.08
CA LEU A 41 -2.18 15.69 5.27
C LEU A 41 -3.50 16.41 5.59
N LEU A 42 -4.58 15.65 5.84
CA LEU A 42 -5.89 16.20 6.22
C LEU A 42 -5.92 16.78 7.64
N SER A 43 -5.20 16.18 8.60
CA SER A 43 -5.27 16.55 10.01
C SER A 43 -4.44 17.78 10.41
N GLY A 44 -3.82 18.47 9.45
CA GLY A 44 -2.96 19.64 9.68
C GLY A 44 -1.56 19.30 10.22
N THR A 45 -1.28 18.01 10.46
CA THR A 45 0.03 17.49 10.86
C THR A 45 0.89 17.26 9.61
N TYR A 46 1.28 18.36 8.97
CA TYR A 46 2.06 18.33 7.74
C TYR A 46 3.41 17.64 7.98
N GLN A 47 3.66 16.56 7.23
CA GLN A 47 4.96 15.90 7.19
C GLN A 47 5.35 15.77 5.72
N SER A 48 6.45 16.42 5.34
CA SER A 48 6.98 16.48 3.96
C SER A 48 7.11 15.09 3.34
N ASN A 49 7.51 14.09 4.13
CA ASN A 49 7.74 12.72 3.67
C ASN A 49 6.44 11.98 3.35
N LYS A 50 5.36 12.24 4.10
CA LYS A 50 4.04 11.67 3.80
C LYS A 50 3.45 12.31 2.56
N LEU A 51 3.67 13.62 2.37
CA LEU A 51 3.32 14.30 1.12
C LEU A 51 4.08 13.69 -0.06
N ALA A 52 5.40 13.50 0.08
CA ALA A 52 6.23 12.88 -0.94
C ALA A 52 5.71 11.49 -1.35
N LEU A 53 5.33 10.65 -0.37
CA LEU A 53 4.76 9.34 -0.65
C LEU A 53 3.45 9.43 -1.44
N VAL A 54 2.53 10.32 -1.04
CA VAL A 54 1.24 10.54 -1.73
C VAL A 54 1.46 11.05 -3.15
N LEU A 55 2.32 12.06 -3.33
CA LEU A 55 2.66 12.58 -4.65
C LEU A 55 3.33 11.51 -5.51
N GLY A 56 4.24 10.71 -4.95
CA GLY A 56 4.86 9.58 -5.65
C GLY A 56 3.84 8.56 -6.16
N LEU A 57 2.82 8.24 -5.36
CA LEU A 57 1.73 7.35 -5.78
C LEU A 57 0.88 7.94 -6.90
N THR A 58 0.48 9.21 -6.76
CA THR A 58 -0.34 9.91 -7.75
C THR A 58 0.42 10.13 -9.06
N PHE A 59 1.63 10.70 -9.02
CA PHE A 59 2.45 10.88 -10.22
C PHE A 59 2.89 9.56 -10.84
N GLY A 60 3.11 8.52 -10.04
CA GLY A 60 3.33 7.16 -10.54
C GLY A 60 2.13 6.67 -11.35
N GLY A 61 0.91 6.88 -10.86
CA GLY A 61 -0.33 6.60 -11.61
C GLY A 61 -0.44 7.38 -12.92
N SER A 62 -0.14 8.69 -12.90
CA SER A 62 -0.11 9.52 -14.11
C SER A 62 0.94 9.03 -15.12
N GLY A 63 2.14 8.66 -14.66
CA GLY A 63 3.19 8.09 -15.50
C GLY A 63 2.78 6.78 -16.16
N ILE A 64 2.15 5.88 -15.40
CA ILE A 64 1.58 4.63 -15.94
C ILE A 64 0.51 4.94 -16.98
N ARG A 65 -0.36 5.94 -16.76
CA ARG A 65 -1.39 6.34 -17.73
C ARG A 65 -0.80 6.85 -19.03
N ILE A 66 0.26 7.67 -18.97
CA ILE A 66 0.97 8.19 -20.14
C ILE A 66 1.57 7.02 -20.94
N GLY A 67 2.19 6.05 -20.26
CA GLY A 67 2.75 4.85 -20.87
C GLY A 67 1.73 3.76 -21.22
N LEU A 68 0.44 3.94 -20.92
CA LEU A 68 -0.56 2.87 -20.95
C LEU A 68 -0.66 2.15 -22.31
N PRO A 69 -0.70 2.82 -23.48
CA PRO A 69 -0.79 2.13 -24.76
C PRO A 69 0.40 1.20 -25.02
N PHE A 70 1.60 1.61 -24.60
CA PHE A 70 2.81 0.81 -24.71
C PHE A 70 2.80 -0.34 -23.69
N LEU A 71 2.41 -0.09 -22.44
CA LEU A 71 2.40 -1.08 -21.37
C LEU A 71 1.36 -2.18 -21.61
N GLU A 72 0.13 -1.83 -22.00
CA GLU A 72 -0.93 -2.79 -22.29
C GLU A 72 -0.59 -3.66 -23.50
N LYS A 73 0.04 -3.09 -24.53
CA LYS A 73 0.57 -3.86 -25.66
C LYS A 73 1.70 -4.79 -25.25
N SER A 74 2.65 -4.30 -24.45
CA SER A 74 3.88 -5.05 -24.11
C SER A 74 3.64 -6.16 -23.08
N LEU A 75 2.64 -6.01 -22.21
CA LEU A 75 2.35 -6.95 -21.11
C LEU A 75 1.01 -7.68 -21.30
N SER A 76 0.30 -7.39 -22.40
CA SER A 76 -0.97 -8.02 -22.78
C SER A 76 -2.00 -8.08 -21.66
N ARG A 77 -1.98 -7.06 -20.80
CA ARG A 77 -2.81 -6.98 -19.59
C ARG A 77 -3.25 -5.54 -19.39
N SER A 78 -4.55 -5.36 -19.10
CA SER A 78 -5.02 -4.07 -18.66
C SER A 78 -4.59 -3.78 -17.23
N PHE A 79 -4.26 -2.52 -16.96
CA PHE A 79 -3.81 -2.01 -15.66
C PHE A 79 -4.92 -1.34 -14.86
N PHE A 80 -6.03 -0.95 -15.49
CA PHE A 80 -7.13 -0.24 -14.84
C PHE A 80 -8.47 -0.68 -15.41
N ASP A 81 -9.46 -0.87 -14.53
CA ASP A 81 -10.81 -1.22 -14.97
C ASP A 81 -11.55 0.05 -15.41
N THR A 82 -11.37 0.37 -16.69
CA THR A 82 -11.86 1.59 -17.32
C THR A 82 -13.40 1.70 -17.27
N SER A 83 -14.13 0.59 -17.22
CA SER A 83 -15.59 0.56 -17.09
C SER A 83 -16.08 1.08 -15.73
N VAL A 84 -15.44 0.68 -14.63
CA VAL A 84 -15.79 1.12 -13.26
C VAL A 84 -15.38 2.58 -13.03
N LEU A 85 -14.34 3.05 -13.71
CA LEU A 85 -13.81 4.40 -13.57
C LEU A 85 -14.46 5.44 -14.50
N LEU A 86 -14.87 5.09 -15.73
CA LEU A 86 -15.34 6.06 -16.73
C LEU A 86 -16.85 6.01 -17.03
N HIS A 87 -17.57 4.90 -16.83
CA HIS A 87 -19.02 4.83 -17.12
C HIS A 87 -19.91 5.20 -15.91
N ALA A 88 -19.38 6.02 -15.00
CA ALA A 88 -20.04 6.44 -13.77
C ALA A 88 -21.10 7.56 -13.99
N ASN A 89 -21.85 7.51 -15.09
CA ASN A 89 -23.02 8.40 -15.30
C ASN A 89 -24.27 7.87 -14.59
N HIS A 90 -24.22 6.66 -14.03
CA HIS A 90 -25.25 6.15 -13.13
C HIS A 90 -24.97 6.59 -11.69
N TRP A 91 -25.85 7.44 -11.15
CA TRP A 91 -25.88 7.89 -9.74
C TRP A 91 -25.69 6.73 -8.74
N GLN A 92 -26.20 5.54 -9.06
CA GLN A 92 -26.10 4.36 -8.21
C GLN A 92 -24.64 3.89 -8.05
N VAL A 93 -23.85 3.88 -9.13
CA VAL A 93 -22.43 3.49 -9.10
C VAL A 93 -21.63 4.52 -8.31
N LEU A 94 -21.89 5.82 -8.53
CA LEU A 94 -21.27 6.89 -7.76
C LEU A 94 -21.59 6.77 -6.26
N SER A 95 -22.83 6.43 -5.92
CA SER A 95 -23.26 6.25 -4.52
C SER A 95 -22.55 5.07 -3.85
N ILE A 96 -22.41 3.95 -4.56
CA ILE A 96 -21.69 2.77 -4.04
C ILE A 96 -20.20 3.07 -3.86
N LEU A 97 -19.57 3.74 -4.82
CA LEU A 97 -18.17 4.14 -4.73
C LEU A 97 -17.95 5.16 -3.58
N GLY A 98 -18.85 6.13 -3.43
CA GLY A 98 -18.82 7.09 -2.34
C GLY A 98 -19.00 6.42 -0.98
N LEU A 99 -19.96 5.49 -0.85
CA LEU A 99 -20.19 4.70 0.37
C LEU A 99 -19.00 3.80 0.71
N SER A 100 -18.42 3.12 -0.30
CA SER A 100 -17.19 2.34 -0.14
C SER A 100 -16.05 3.23 0.37
N GLY A 101 -15.85 4.40 -0.25
CA GLY A 101 -14.87 5.39 0.18
C GLY A 101 -15.08 5.81 1.62
N LEU A 102 -16.31 6.15 2.00
CA LEU A 102 -16.72 6.54 3.36
C LEU A 102 -16.36 5.45 4.38
N LEU A 103 -16.74 4.20 4.11
CA LEU A 103 -16.45 3.06 4.99
C LEU A 103 -14.95 2.77 5.12
N VAL A 104 -14.20 2.83 4.00
CA VAL A 104 -12.74 2.67 4.00
C VAL A 104 -12.06 3.82 4.74
N GLY A 105 -12.55 5.05 4.58
CA GLY A 105 -12.05 6.26 5.25
C GLY A 105 -12.21 6.19 6.75
N ALA A 106 -13.44 5.95 7.23
CA ALA A 106 -13.73 5.77 8.65
C ALA A 106 -12.96 4.58 9.23
N GLY A 107 -13.06 3.42 8.58
CA GLY A 107 -12.44 2.18 9.05
C GLY A 107 -10.92 2.29 9.16
N SER A 108 -10.25 2.85 8.14
CA SER A 108 -8.80 3.02 8.16
C SER A 108 -8.32 4.05 9.18
N LYS A 109 -9.12 5.06 9.49
CA LYS A 109 -8.80 6.05 10.51
C LYS A 109 -8.98 5.48 11.93
N ILE A 110 -10.11 4.83 12.19
CA ILE A 110 -10.42 4.20 13.50
C ILE A 110 -9.44 3.06 13.79
N GLY A 111 -9.20 2.18 12.81
CA GLY A 111 -8.26 1.06 12.91
C GLY A 111 -6.79 1.48 12.94
N SER A 112 -6.49 2.73 12.57
CA SER A 112 -5.13 3.29 12.42
C SER A 112 -4.27 2.55 11.38
N GLY A 113 -4.87 2.11 10.28
CA GLY A 113 -4.17 1.44 9.19
C GLY A 113 -5.09 0.94 8.08
N CYS A 114 -4.49 0.49 6.99
CA CYS A 114 -5.15 -0.16 5.86
C CYS A 114 -4.38 -1.43 5.47
N THR A 115 -4.69 -2.03 4.31
CA THR A 115 -3.98 -3.21 3.78
C THR A 115 -2.46 -3.01 3.71
N SER A 116 -1.96 -1.87 3.22
CA SER A 116 -0.51 -1.64 3.14
C SER A 116 0.17 -1.59 4.53
N GLY A 117 -0.52 -1.02 5.52
CA GLY A 117 0.00 -0.84 6.88
C GLY A 117 -0.13 -2.08 7.76
N HIS A 118 -1.30 -2.72 7.79
CA HIS A 118 -1.57 -3.91 8.60
C HIS A 118 -1.20 -5.21 7.88
N MET A 119 -1.65 -5.41 6.65
CA MET A 119 -1.38 -6.67 5.93
C MET A 119 0.08 -6.73 5.48
N LEU A 120 0.51 -5.82 4.60
CA LEU A 120 1.81 -5.91 3.94
C LEU A 120 2.97 -5.63 4.89
N CYS A 121 2.94 -4.51 5.62
CA CYS A 121 4.05 -4.13 6.51
C CYS A 121 3.85 -4.58 7.96
N GLY A 122 2.60 -4.71 8.43
CA GLY A 122 2.28 -4.95 9.83
C GLY A 122 2.45 -6.42 10.23
N MET A 123 1.87 -7.33 9.44
CA MET A 123 2.06 -8.78 9.61
C MET A 123 3.51 -9.18 9.37
N ALA A 124 4.19 -8.55 8.40
CA ALA A 124 5.60 -8.81 8.11
C ALA A 124 6.52 -8.59 9.32
N ARG A 125 6.17 -7.62 10.16
CA ARG A 125 6.89 -7.29 11.39
C ARG A 125 6.46 -8.11 12.60
N GLY A 126 5.51 -9.04 12.45
CA GLY A 126 4.99 -9.86 13.55
C GLY A 126 4.09 -9.11 14.53
N SER A 127 3.46 -8.00 14.13
CA SER A 127 2.57 -7.22 15.01
C SER A 127 1.26 -7.98 15.27
N LYS A 128 1.00 -8.37 16.54
CA LYS A 128 -0.26 -9.02 16.95
C LYS A 128 -1.50 -8.21 16.56
N ARG A 129 -1.44 -6.90 16.76
CA ARG A 129 -2.49 -5.94 16.33
C ARG A 129 -2.77 -6.04 14.84
N SER A 130 -1.73 -6.08 14.01
CA SER A 130 -1.89 -6.17 12.55
C SER A 130 -2.44 -7.51 12.10
N TRP A 131 -2.05 -8.61 12.75
CA TRP A 131 -2.65 -9.92 12.52
C TRP A 131 -4.14 -9.93 12.86
N ALA A 132 -4.51 -9.40 14.03
CA ALA A 132 -5.92 -9.29 14.43
C ALA A 132 -6.74 -8.46 13.44
N ALA A 133 -6.20 -7.31 13.01
CA ALA A 133 -6.86 -6.46 12.00
C ALA A 133 -7.10 -7.21 10.68
N THR A 134 -6.07 -7.89 10.14
CA THR A 134 -6.19 -8.66 8.89
C THR A 134 -7.19 -9.81 9.00
N MET A 135 -7.19 -10.52 10.13
CA MET A 135 -8.14 -11.60 10.36
C MET A 135 -9.59 -11.11 10.52
N VAL A 136 -9.82 -9.81 10.73
CA VAL A 136 -11.15 -9.22 10.76
C VAL A 136 -11.53 -8.65 9.39
N PHE A 137 -10.72 -7.76 8.81
CA PHE A 137 -11.15 -7.06 7.60
C PHE A 137 -11.23 -7.98 6.38
N PHE A 138 -10.41 -9.03 6.32
CA PHE A 138 -10.34 -9.89 5.14
C PHE A 138 -11.57 -10.81 5.01
N PRO A 139 -12.01 -11.53 6.07
CA PRO A 139 -13.29 -12.25 6.03
C PRO A 139 -14.50 -11.34 5.83
N VAL A 140 -14.51 -10.15 6.45
CA VAL A 140 -15.60 -9.18 6.27
C VAL A 140 -15.67 -8.71 4.82
N ALA A 141 -14.54 -8.42 4.18
CA ALA A 141 -14.50 -8.05 2.77
C ALA A 141 -15.03 -9.16 1.85
N ILE A 142 -14.65 -10.42 2.11
CA ILE A 142 -15.18 -11.58 1.39
C ILE A 142 -16.71 -11.66 1.53
N LEU A 143 -17.20 -11.58 2.77
CA LEU A 143 -18.63 -11.68 3.04
C LEU A 143 -19.41 -10.54 2.38
N THR A 144 -18.93 -9.30 2.52
CA THR A 144 -19.55 -8.12 1.91
C THR A 144 -19.59 -8.24 0.40
N HIS A 145 -18.49 -8.65 -0.25
CA HIS A 145 -18.48 -8.83 -1.70
C HIS A 145 -19.53 -9.86 -2.14
N ARG A 146 -19.57 -11.03 -1.49
CA ARG A 146 -20.51 -12.11 -1.84
C ARG A 146 -21.98 -11.70 -1.72
N ILE A 147 -22.32 -10.93 -0.69
CA ILE A 147 -23.69 -10.44 -0.48
C ILE A 147 -24.08 -9.40 -1.55
N ILE A 148 -23.14 -8.53 -1.92
CA ILE A 148 -23.42 -7.38 -2.78
C ILE A 148 -23.25 -7.70 -4.27
N LYS A 149 -22.46 -8.71 -4.60
CA LYS A 149 -22.17 -9.15 -5.97
C LYS A 149 -23.45 -9.31 -6.84
N PRO A 150 -24.51 -10.02 -6.41
CA PRO A 150 -25.74 -10.15 -7.22
C PRO A 150 -26.38 -8.80 -7.55
N PHE A 151 -26.35 -7.85 -6.61
CA PHE A 151 -26.86 -6.50 -6.81
C PHE A 151 -25.99 -5.72 -7.81
N LEU A 152 -24.65 -5.80 -7.68
CA LEU A 152 -23.74 -5.14 -8.63
C LEU A 152 -23.89 -5.66 -10.06
N TYR A 153 -24.11 -6.97 -10.24
CA TYR A 153 -24.37 -7.55 -11.57
C TYR A 153 -25.68 -7.08 -12.19
N ALA A 154 -26.69 -6.78 -11.38
CA ALA A 154 -27.96 -6.24 -11.87
C ALA A 154 -27.83 -4.76 -12.31
N LEU A 155 -26.87 -4.01 -11.75
CA LEU A 155 -26.70 -2.58 -12.03
C LEU A 155 -25.64 -2.25 -13.08
N LEU A 156 -24.63 -3.11 -13.28
CA LEU A 156 -23.53 -2.85 -14.21
C LEU A 156 -23.73 -3.62 -15.52
N PRO A 157 -23.66 -2.95 -16.69
CA PRO A 157 -23.62 -3.63 -17.98
C PRO A 157 -22.46 -4.63 -18.01
N GLN A 158 -22.71 -5.84 -18.50
CA GLN A 158 -21.66 -6.85 -18.61
C GLN A 158 -20.60 -6.37 -19.60
N SER A 159 -19.41 -6.03 -19.11
CA SER A 159 -18.27 -5.78 -19.97
C SER A 159 -17.88 -7.10 -20.62
N HIS A 160 -17.99 -7.17 -21.95
CA HIS A 160 -17.49 -8.29 -22.73
C HIS A 160 -16.00 -8.53 -22.43
N SER A 161 -15.62 -9.81 -22.41
CA SER A 161 -14.23 -10.25 -22.30
C SER A 161 -13.37 -9.50 -23.32
N ILE A 162 -12.43 -8.69 -22.85
CA ILE A 162 -11.41 -8.13 -23.72
C ILE A 162 -10.61 -9.31 -24.26
N ASN A 163 -10.58 -9.45 -25.58
CA ASN A 163 -9.79 -10.45 -26.28
C ASN A 163 -8.35 -10.43 -25.72
N HIS A 164 -7.85 -11.59 -25.33
CA HIS A 164 -6.45 -11.77 -24.97
C HIS A 164 -5.59 -11.42 -26.18
N VAL A 165 -5.07 -10.18 -26.24
CA VAL A 165 -4.04 -9.80 -27.20
C VAL A 165 -2.81 -10.66 -26.88
N ALA A 166 -2.25 -11.31 -27.90
CA ALA A 166 -1.13 -12.24 -27.73
C ALA A 166 0.00 -11.60 -26.91
N PHE A 167 0.56 -12.36 -25.96
CA PHE A 167 1.71 -11.96 -25.14
C PHE A 167 2.93 -11.73 -26.04
N GLU A 168 3.23 -10.47 -26.35
CA GLU A 168 4.39 -10.10 -27.17
C GLU A 168 5.65 -10.09 -26.28
N SER A 169 6.18 -11.29 -26.03
CA SER A 169 7.25 -11.58 -25.06
C SER A 169 8.54 -10.76 -25.20
N LYS A 170 8.80 -10.16 -26.37
CA LYS A 170 10.00 -9.35 -26.63
C LYS A 170 10.00 -7.99 -25.93
N LEU A 171 8.83 -7.37 -25.73
CA LEU A 171 8.73 -6.01 -25.16
C LEU A 171 8.47 -6.02 -23.64
N ALA A 172 8.05 -7.15 -23.08
CA ALA A 172 7.75 -7.28 -21.66
C ALA A 172 8.92 -6.88 -20.72
N PRO A 173 10.19 -7.27 -20.96
CA PRO A 173 11.30 -6.86 -20.10
C PRO A 173 11.51 -5.33 -20.08
N LEU A 174 11.33 -4.68 -21.23
CA LEU A 174 11.44 -3.22 -21.33
C LEU A 174 10.31 -2.53 -20.56
N ALA A 175 9.07 -3.03 -20.66
CA ALA A 175 7.95 -2.50 -19.88
C ALA A 175 8.16 -2.65 -18.37
N ILE A 176 8.65 -3.80 -17.91
CA ILE A 176 8.99 -4.04 -16.49
C ILE A 176 10.13 -3.13 -16.05
N PHE A 177 11.15 -2.93 -16.89
CA PHE A 177 12.25 -2.02 -16.62
C PHE A 177 11.79 -0.57 -16.47
N LEU A 178 10.93 -0.08 -17.38
CA LEU A 178 10.36 1.27 -17.29
C LEU A 178 9.55 1.46 -16.01
N LEU A 179 8.73 0.47 -15.63
CA LEU A 179 7.99 0.49 -14.36
C LEU A 179 8.90 0.42 -13.13
N GLY A 180 10.08 -0.22 -13.24
CA GLY A 180 11.10 -0.32 -12.19
C GLY A 180 12.07 0.86 -12.14
N SER A 181 12.07 1.74 -13.16
CA SER A 181 12.98 2.88 -13.24
C SER A 181 12.94 3.84 -12.04
N PRO A 182 11.79 4.09 -11.35
CA PRO A 182 11.80 4.93 -10.15
C PRO A 182 12.63 4.33 -9.01
N TYR A 183 12.66 2.99 -8.89
CA TYR A 183 13.46 2.31 -7.89
C TYR A 183 14.96 2.35 -8.20
N LEU A 184 15.32 2.24 -9.48
CA LEU A 184 16.70 2.43 -9.93
C LEU A 184 17.17 3.86 -9.64
N LEU A 185 16.36 4.86 -9.98
CA LEU A 185 16.65 6.26 -9.70
C LEU A 185 16.78 6.53 -8.19
N TYR A 186 15.95 5.88 -7.37
CA TYR A 186 16.08 5.94 -5.92
C TYR A 186 17.44 5.45 -5.43
N HIS A 187 17.92 4.31 -5.92
CA HIS A 187 19.25 3.78 -5.57
C HIS A 187 20.39 4.65 -6.11
N LEU A 188 20.27 5.16 -7.34
CA LEU A 188 21.26 6.09 -7.90
C LEU A 188 21.37 7.38 -7.08
N LEU A 189 20.24 7.96 -6.66
CA LEU A 189 20.24 9.14 -5.78
C LEU A 189 20.78 8.82 -4.39
N LYS A 190 20.54 7.61 -3.88
CA LYS A 190 21.11 7.15 -2.61
C LYS A 190 22.64 7.06 -2.68
N LEU A 191 23.19 6.62 -3.81
CA LEU A 191 24.64 6.52 -4.03
C LEU A 191 25.31 7.88 -4.29
N THR A 192 24.65 8.76 -5.05
CA THR A 192 25.23 10.03 -5.50
C THR A 192 24.99 11.20 -4.54
N ALA A 193 23.88 11.19 -3.79
CA ALA A 193 23.43 12.37 -3.04
C ALA A 193 22.81 12.01 -1.67
N SER A 194 23.67 11.76 -0.67
CA SER A 194 23.26 11.37 0.68
C SER A 194 22.64 12.50 1.54
N SER A 195 22.43 13.70 0.99
CA SER A 195 21.94 14.84 1.77
C SER A 195 20.44 14.73 2.13
N LYS A 196 20.05 15.37 3.24
CA LYS A 196 18.64 15.53 3.67
C LYS A 196 17.78 16.19 2.58
N ARG A 197 18.35 17.02 1.71
CA ARG A 197 17.63 17.73 0.64
C ARG A 197 16.93 16.78 -0.33
N PHE A 198 17.48 15.57 -0.54
CA PHE A 198 16.90 14.58 -1.45
C PHE A 198 15.96 13.58 -0.77
N GLU A 199 15.68 13.71 0.54
CA GLU A 199 14.77 12.80 1.25
C GLU A 199 13.37 12.82 0.64
N PHE A 200 12.86 14.01 0.32
CA PHE A 200 11.56 14.18 -0.31
C PHE A 200 11.49 13.44 -1.65
N LEU A 201 12.44 13.69 -2.55
CA LEU A 201 12.48 13.05 -3.86
C LEU A 201 12.64 11.53 -3.75
N ARG A 202 13.52 11.05 -2.88
CA ARG A 202 13.71 9.61 -2.64
C ARG A 202 12.43 8.94 -2.12
N THR A 203 11.72 9.58 -1.19
CA THR A 203 10.44 9.08 -0.68
C THR A 203 9.36 9.07 -1.76
N ALA A 204 9.33 10.09 -2.63
CA ALA A 204 8.43 10.13 -3.78
C ALA A 204 8.73 9.01 -4.78
N LEU A 205 10.00 8.71 -5.05
CA LEU A 205 10.41 7.60 -5.92
C LEU A 205 10.03 6.22 -5.33
N LEU A 206 10.11 6.04 -4.02
CA LEU A 206 9.58 4.86 -3.35
C LEU A 206 8.05 4.78 -3.50
N GLY A 207 7.34 5.91 -3.40
CA GLY A 207 5.91 6.00 -3.70
C GLY A 207 5.57 5.61 -5.14
N ALA A 208 6.34 6.09 -6.13
CA ALA A 208 6.17 5.74 -7.53
C ALA A 208 6.48 4.25 -7.80
N THR A 209 7.51 3.71 -7.16
CA THR A 209 7.83 2.26 -7.21
C THR A 209 6.68 1.43 -6.64
N PHE A 210 6.09 1.89 -5.52
CA PHE A 210 4.92 1.25 -4.93
C PHE A 210 3.70 1.31 -5.86
N ALA A 211 3.49 2.44 -6.58
CA ALA A 211 2.44 2.56 -7.60
C ALA A 211 2.64 1.56 -8.74
N SER A 212 3.86 1.43 -9.27
CA SER A 212 4.21 0.41 -10.27
C SER A 212 3.92 -1.01 -9.76
N GLY A 213 4.25 -1.30 -8.50
CA GLY A 213 3.93 -2.58 -7.87
C GLY A 213 2.43 -2.84 -7.75
N LEU A 214 1.63 -1.82 -7.39
CA LEU A 214 0.16 -1.92 -7.34
C LEU A 214 -0.44 -2.18 -8.72
N ALA A 215 0.12 -1.57 -9.76
CA ALA A 215 -0.32 -1.74 -11.14
C ALA A 215 0.02 -3.13 -11.70
N LEU A 216 1.27 -3.58 -11.56
CA LEU A 216 1.73 -4.91 -11.98
C LEU A 216 1.01 -6.04 -11.24
N SER A 217 0.68 -5.82 -9.96
CA SER A 217 -0.08 -6.79 -9.17
C SER A 217 -1.56 -6.87 -9.48
N GLY A 218 -2.10 -5.94 -10.26
CA GLY A 218 -3.53 -5.85 -10.53
C GLY A 218 -4.34 -5.28 -9.35
N MET A 219 -3.70 -4.77 -8.29
CA MET A 219 -4.42 -4.12 -7.18
C MET A 219 -5.07 -2.78 -7.59
N THR A 220 -4.66 -2.19 -8.71
CA THR A 220 -5.34 -1.05 -9.36
C THR A 220 -6.61 -1.44 -10.11
N ARG A 221 -6.94 -2.73 -10.18
CA ARG A 221 -8.13 -3.28 -10.83
C ARG A 221 -9.11 -3.84 -9.79
N PRO A 222 -10.19 -3.12 -9.49
CA PRO A 222 -11.28 -3.62 -8.65
C PRO A 222 -11.72 -5.04 -8.99
N SER A 223 -11.81 -5.40 -10.27
CA SER A 223 -12.22 -6.73 -10.75
C SER A 223 -11.30 -7.85 -10.26
N VAL A 224 -9.99 -7.63 -10.24
CA VAL A 224 -9.00 -8.63 -9.78
C VAL A 224 -9.11 -8.78 -8.26
N VAL A 225 -9.29 -7.67 -7.54
CA VAL A 225 -9.42 -7.69 -6.08
C VAL A 225 -10.71 -8.37 -5.64
N LEU A 226 -11.83 -8.02 -6.26
CA LEU A 226 -13.13 -8.63 -5.98
C LEU A 226 -13.18 -10.09 -6.45
N GLY A 227 -12.59 -10.42 -7.61
CA GLY A 227 -12.45 -11.79 -8.10
C GLY A 227 -11.61 -12.67 -7.16
N PHE A 228 -10.67 -12.10 -6.41
CA PHE A 228 -9.97 -12.83 -5.36
C PHE A 228 -10.84 -13.13 -4.14
N PHE A 229 -11.84 -12.29 -3.83
CA PHE A 229 -12.80 -12.52 -2.75
C PHE A 229 -13.84 -13.60 -3.06
N ASP A 230 -13.97 -13.99 -4.32
CA ASP A 230 -14.72 -15.17 -4.75
C ASP A 230 -14.02 -16.50 -4.37
N PHE A 231 -13.12 -16.48 -3.38
CA PHE A 231 -12.41 -17.64 -2.85
C PHE A 231 -13.35 -18.85 -2.67
N PHE A 232 -12.99 -20.02 -3.21
CA PHE A 232 -13.82 -21.23 -3.28
C PHE A 232 -15.06 -21.20 -4.18
N LEU A 233 -15.26 -20.17 -5.00
CA LEU A 233 -16.25 -20.17 -6.07
C LEU A 233 -15.59 -20.48 -7.43
N PRO A 234 -16.34 -20.99 -8.43
CA PRO A 234 -15.78 -21.36 -9.73
C PRO A 234 -15.07 -20.24 -10.50
N PHE A 235 -15.38 -18.97 -10.21
CA PHE A 235 -14.85 -17.79 -10.89
C PHE A 235 -13.72 -17.09 -10.11
N TRP A 236 -13.09 -17.79 -9.16
CA TRP A 236 -12.04 -17.22 -8.31
C TRP A 236 -10.79 -16.82 -9.12
N ASP A 237 -10.32 -15.59 -8.93
CA ASP A 237 -9.06 -15.08 -9.49
C ASP A 237 -7.93 -15.18 -8.44
N PRO A 238 -6.93 -16.07 -8.61
CA PRO A 238 -5.85 -16.25 -7.65
C PRO A 238 -4.74 -15.19 -7.73
N SER A 239 -4.85 -14.17 -8.60
CA SER A 239 -3.77 -13.19 -8.87
C SER A 239 -3.19 -12.57 -7.59
N LEU A 240 -4.01 -12.23 -6.60
CA LEU A 240 -3.53 -11.59 -5.35
C LEU A 240 -2.70 -12.52 -4.45
N LEU A 241 -2.69 -13.84 -4.67
CA LEU A 241 -1.73 -14.73 -4.00
C LEU A 241 -0.29 -14.37 -4.35
N GLY A 242 -0.02 -13.90 -5.57
CA GLY A 242 1.32 -13.45 -5.95
C GLY A 242 1.79 -12.27 -5.08
N VAL A 243 0.89 -11.37 -4.70
CA VAL A 243 1.19 -10.27 -3.77
C VAL A 243 1.46 -10.77 -2.36
N ALA A 244 0.71 -11.77 -1.89
CA ALA A 244 0.95 -12.37 -0.58
C ALA A 244 2.31 -13.09 -0.54
N LEU A 245 2.64 -13.86 -1.58
CA LEU A 245 3.90 -14.61 -1.66
C LEU A 245 5.10 -13.69 -1.84
N ALA A 246 5.11 -12.84 -2.86
CA ALA A 246 6.26 -11.98 -3.14
C ALA A 246 6.28 -10.71 -2.29
N GLY A 247 5.14 -10.05 -2.08
CA GLY A 247 5.06 -8.81 -1.31
C GLY A 247 5.20 -9.02 0.19
N LEU A 248 4.29 -9.78 0.79
CA LEU A 248 4.32 -10.06 2.22
C LEU A 248 5.49 -10.99 2.57
N GLY A 249 5.71 -12.07 1.81
CA GLY A 249 6.82 -12.99 2.04
C GLY A 249 8.19 -12.31 2.02
N THR A 250 8.49 -11.49 1.00
CA THR A 250 9.77 -10.76 0.94
C THR A 250 9.91 -9.76 2.09
N ASN A 251 8.84 -9.03 2.45
CA ASN A 251 8.89 -8.12 3.60
C ASN A 251 9.15 -8.88 4.93
N ILE A 252 8.57 -10.07 5.12
CA ILE A 252 8.87 -10.93 6.27
C ILE A 252 10.37 -11.29 6.28
N LEU A 253 10.89 -11.76 5.15
CA LEU A 253 12.30 -12.15 5.02
C LEU A 253 13.24 -10.99 5.32
N VAL A 254 13.02 -9.83 4.70
CA VAL A 254 13.85 -8.64 4.92
C VAL A 254 13.76 -8.17 6.37
N TYR A 255 12.57 -8.19 6.97
CA TYR A 255 12.42 -7.81 8.37
C TYR A 255 13.19 -8.76 9.30
N LEU A 256 13.04 -10.07 9.13
CA LEU A 256 13.69 -11.07 9.98
C LEU A 256 15.20 -11.13 9.78
N ALA A 257 15.68 -11.04 8.54
CA ALA A 257 17.10 -11.17 8.20
C ALA A 257 17.90 -9.89 8.46
N VAL A 258 17.30 -8.71 8.21
CA VAL A 258 18.05 -7.44 8.19
C VAL A 258 17.63 -6.49 9.30
N VAL A 259 16.33 -6.23 9.45
CA VAL A 259 15.84 -5.16 10.34
C VAL A 259 15.87 -5.61 11.81
N LYS A 260 15.28 -6.77 12.12
CA LYS A 260 15.13 -7.27 13.49
C LYS A 260 16.48 -7.46 14.22
N PRO A 261 17.52 -8.07 13.63
CA PRO A 261 18.80 -8.24 14.32
C PRO A 261 19.49 -6.91 14.64
N LYS A 262 19.43 -5.93 13.71
CA LYS A 262 20.01 -4.59 13.91
C LYS A 262 19.32 -3.85 15.05
N VAL A 263 17.99 -3.92 15.11
CA VAL A 263 17.19 -3.31 16.19
C VAL A 263 17.57 -3.87 17.56
N ILE A 264 17.65 -5.19 17.68
CA ILE A 264 17.94 -5.84 18.96
C ILE A 264 19.32 -5.41 19.47
N LYS A 265 20.32 -5.37 18.57
CA LYS A 265 21.66 -4.86 18.90
C LYS A 265 21.64 -3.39 19.31
N TRP A 266 20.95 -2.55 18.55
CA TRP A 266 20.83 -1.12 18.83
C TRP A 266 20.20 -0.82 20.19
N ASN A 267 19.10 -1.49 20.52
CA ASN A 267 18.43 -1.30 21.82
C ASN A 267 19.30 -1.76 22.99
N ARG A 268 20.02 -2.88 22.83
CA ARG A 268 20.97 -3.35 23.85
C ARG A 268 22.08 -2.34 24.10
N LEU A 269 22.69 -1.82 23.05
CA LEU A 269 23.73 -0.78 23.16
C LEU A 269 23.19 0.50 23.80
N LYS A 270 21.95 0.89 23.51
CA LYS A 270 21.30 2.05 24.13
C LYS A 270 21.13 1.86 25.65
N GLU A 271 20.75 0.66 26.09
CA GLU A 271 20.64 0.32 27.51
C GLU A 271 22.01 0.26 28.19
N GLU A 272 23.04 -0.25 27.52
CA GLU A 272 24.42 -0.29 28.02
C GLU A 272 24.99 1.13 28.20
N ILE A 273 24.80 2.01 27.21
CA ILE A 273 25.23 3.43 27.30
C ILE A 273 24.51 4.15 28.44
N SER A 274 23.23 3.87 28.65
CA SER A 274 22.46 4.49 29.75
C SER A 274 22.96 4.10 31.14
N LYS A 275 23.77 3.04 31.26
CA LYS A 275 24.29 2.50 32.52
C LYS A 275 25.80 2.68 32.68
N ALA A 276 26.50 3.24 31.70
CA ALA A 276 27.95 3.34 31.67
C ALA A 276 28.46 4.66 32.26
N ASP A 277 29.60 4.62 32.96
CA ASP A 277 30.34 5.80 33.45
C ASP A 277 31.03 6.55 32.29
N ASP A 278 31.27 7.85 32.45
CA ASP A 278 31.75 8.79 31.42
C ASP A 278 32.99 8.32 30.62
N LEU A 279 33.92 7.59 31.24
CA LEU A 279 35.13 7.05 30.59
C LEU A 279 34.86 5.88 29.62
N THR A 280 33.79 5.13 29.83
CA THR A 280 33.37 3.98 28.99
C THR A 280 32.50 4.39 27.81
N ILE A 281 31.95 5.62 27.85
CA ILE A 281 30.96 6.11 26.88
C ILE A 281 31.56 6.28 25.49
N GLU A 282 32.84 6.64 25.35
CA GLU A 282 33.41 7.00 24.05
C GLU A 282 33.59 5.78 23.12
N GLY A 283 34.02 4.63 23.66
CA GLY A 283 34.12 3.37 22.91
C GLY A 283 32.75 2.76 22.58
N LEU A 284 31.79 2.89 23.51
CA LEU A 284 30.40 2.50 23.29
C LEU A 284 29.69 3.41 22.27
N ARG A 285 30.00 4.71 22.24
CA ARG A 285 29.49 5.68 21.26
C ARG A 285 29.90 5.32 19.84
N GLN A 286 31.15 4.94 19.61
CA GLN A 286 31.59 4.50 18.28
C GLN A 286 30.87 3.22 17.84
N SER A 287 30.75 2.23 18.73
CA SER A 287 30.02 0.99 18.45
C SER A 287 28.53 1.23 18.21
N PHE A 288 27.94 2.17 18.95
CA PHE A 288 26.57 2.64 18.75
C PHE A 288 26.44 3.26 17.36
N LEU A 289 27.26 4.24 16.99
CA LEU A 289 27.20 4.87 15.67
C LEU A 289 27.33 3.90 14.48
N VAL A 290 28.13 2.84 14.63
CA VAL A 290 28.28 1.78 13.60
C VAL A 290 27.05 0.88 13.50
N HIS A 291 26.41 0.57 14.63
CA HIS A 291 25.19 -0.23 14.68
C HIS A 291 23.92 0.61 14.57
N ALA A 292 24.09 1.93 14.44
CA ALA A 292 23.00 2.84 14.18
C ALA A 292 22.27 2.39 12.92
N PRO A 293 20.94 2.49 12.92
CA PRO A 293 20.21 2.31 11.70
C PRO A 293 20.81 3.22 10.63
N ASN A 294 20.94 2.69 9.40
CA ASN A 294 21.42 3.44 8.23
C ASN A 294 20.34 4.45 7.81
N SER A 295 19.99 5.36 8.70
CA SER A 295 19.08 6.45 8.44
C SER A 295 19.89 7.60 7.91
N CYS A 296 19.49 8.14 6.76
CA CYS A 296 19.96 9.47 6.35
C CYS A 296 19.54 10.56 7.36
N VAL A 297 18.65 10.23 8.29
CA VAL A 297 18.19 11.08 9.40
C VAL A 297 18.26 10.28 10.70
N GLN A 298 19.46 10.14 11.27
CA GLN A 298 19.68 9.41 12.52
C GLN A 298 18.79 9.88 13.68
N SER A 299 18.39 11.17 13.69
CA SER A 299 17.52 11.75 14.72
C SER A 299 16.04 11.33 14.66
N GLU A 300 15.59 10.72 13.55
CA GLU A 300 14.17 10.38 13.33
C GLU A 300 13.94 8.90 13.00
N TRP A 301 14.99 8.06 13.03
CA TRP A 301 14.80 6.62 12.85
C TRP A 301 14.12 6.06 14.10
N GLN A 302 12.79 6.09 14.06
CA GLN A 302 11.95 5.43 15.01
C GLN A 302 11.63 4.10 14.39
N LEU A 303 12.23 3.02 14.89
CA LEU A 303 11.53 1.77 14.74
C LEU A 303 10.15 2.02 15.33
N PRO A 304 9.05 1.70 14.63
CA PRO A 304 7.81 1.55 15.32
C PRO A 304 8.10 0.41 16.27
N GLU A 305 8.42 0.75 17.53
CA GLU A 305 8.29 -0.12 18.69
C GLU A 305 7.07 -0.97 18.43
N LEU A 306 7.11 -2.28 18.68
CA LEU A 306 5.99 -3.21 18.47
C LEU A 306 4.68 -2.56 18.95
N SER A 307 4.02 -1.83 18.04
CA SER A 307 3.35 -0.60 18.43
C SER A 307 2.01 -1.00 18.94
N ASN A 308 1.82 -0.87 20.25
CA ASN A 308 0.58 -1.20 20.93
C ASN A 308 0.03 -2.58 20.54
N THR A 309 0.44 -3.62 21.27
CA THR A 309 -0.08 -4.99 21.10
C THR A 309 -1.55 -5.12 21.49
N THR A 310 -2.15 -4.09 22.07
CA THR A 310 -3.53 -4.15 22.54
C THR A 310 -4.47 -4.26 21.35
N ILE A 311 -5.33 -5.27 21.43
CA ILE A 311 -6.45 -5.47 20.52
C ILE A 311 -7.62 -4.78 21.20
N ASP A 312 -7.92 -3.56 20.78
CA ASP A 312 -9.03 -2.77 21.31
C ASP A 312 -10.27 -2.87 20.43
N ARG A 313 -11.42 -2.47 20.97
CA ARG A 313 -12.69 -2.46 20.21
C ARG A 313 -12.61 -1.54 18.99
N LYS A 314 -11.81 -0.47 19.05
CA LYS A 314 -11.58 0.45 17.94
C LYS A 314 -10.91 -0.26 16.77
N LEU A 315 -9.88 -1.07 17.01
CA LEU A 315 -9.23 -1.87 15.98
C LEU A 315 -10.20 -2.81 15.29
N ILE A 316 -10.99 -3.57 16.06
CA ILE A 316 -11.92 -4.55 15.50
C ILE A 316 -13.01 -3.86 14.68
N LEU A 317 -13.64 -2.83 15.24
CA LEU A 317 -14.70 -2.07 14.55
C LEU A 317 -14.17 -1.36 13.30
N GLY A 318 -13.00 -0.71 13.41
CA GLY A 318 -12.34 -0.06 12.29
C GLY A 318 -11.96 -1.04 11.18
N SER A 319 -11.45 -2.22 11.55
CA SER A 319 -11.11 -3.29 10.60
C SER A 319 -12.37 -3.85 9.91
N ALA A 320 -13.47 -4.04 10.64
CA ALA A 320 -14.73 -4.47 10.05
C ALA A 320 -15.29 -3.43 9.07
N LEU A 321 -15.34 -2.15 9.44
CA LEU A 321 -15.76 -1.05 8.54
C LEU A 321 -14.89 -0.97 7.29
N PHE A 322 -13.56 -1.08 7.46
CA PHE A 322 -12.62 -1.11 6.34
C PHE A 322 -12.88 -2.32 5.43
N GLY A 323 -13.11 -3.51 6.01
CA GLY A 323 -13.43 -4.72 5.27
C GLY A 323 -14.71 -4.57 4.44
N MET A 324 -15.78 -4.01 5.03
CA MET A 324 -17.03 -3.76 4.30
C MET A 324 -16.82 -2.80 3.12
N GLY A 325 -16.15 -1.68 3.37
CA GLY A 325 -15.84 -0.69 2.32
C GLY A 325 -14.96 -1.28 1.21
N TRP A 326 -13.98 -2.10 1.57
CA TRP A 326 -13.09 -2.74 0.60
C TRP A 326 -13.79 -3.84 -0.20
N GLY A 327 -14.66 -4.65 0.42
CA GLY A 327 -15.48 -5.67 -0.26
C GLY A 327 -16.56 -5.08 -1.18
N LEU A 328 -17.00 -3.85 -0.93
CA LEU A 328 -17.98 -3.14 -1.76
C LEU A 328 -17.45 -2.77 -3.15
N ALA A 329 -16.21 -2.26 -3.23
CA ALA A 329 -15.67 -1.70 -4.47
C ALA A 329 -14.29 -2.25 -4.87
N GLY A 330 -13.63 -3.06 -4.03
CA GLY A 330 -12.27 -3.55 -4.28
C GLY A 330 -11.18 -2.47 -4.21
N ILE A 331 -11.51 -1.23 -3.86
CA ILE A 331 -10.58 -0.10 -3.85
C ILE A 331 -10.02 0.13 -2.43
N CYS A 332 -8.69 0.18 -2.36
CA CYS A 332 -7.95 0.57 -1.16
C CYS A 332 -7.32 1.98 -1.35
N PRO A 333 -6.87 2.65 -0.28
CA PRO A 333 -6.29 3.99 -0.37
C PRO A 333 -5.05 4.09 -1.27
N GLY A 334 -4.21 3.05 -1.34
CA GLY A 334 -3.07 3.00 -2.26
C GLY A 334 -3.52 3.01 -3.73
N PRO A 335 -4.24 1.97 -4.19
CA PRO A 335 -4.84 1.94 -5.52
C PRO A 335 -5.68 3.19 -5.84
N GLY A 336 -6.44 3.71 -4.88
CA GLY A 336 -7.27 4.90 -5.08
C GLY A 336 -6.45 6.14 -5.47
N LEU A 337 -5.28 6.35 -4.85
CA LEU A 337 -4.36 7.43 -5.24
C LEU A 337 -3.72 7.20 -6.62
N VAL A 338 -3.34 5.96 -6.93
CA VAL A 338 -2.77 5.62 -8.24
C VAL A 338 -3.81 5.82 -9.35
N SER A 339 -5.05 5.37 -9.12
CA SER A 339 -6.18 5.57 -10.04
C SER A 339 -6.55 7.05 -10.18
N LEU A 340 -6.45 7.86 -9.12
CA LEU A 340 -6.63 9.31 -9.21
C LEU A 340 -5.59 9.94 -10.15
N GLY A 341 -4.33 9.56 -10.00
CA GLY A 341 -3.26 10.02 -10.87
C GLY A 341 -3.44 9.59 -12.33
N ALA A 342 -3.92 8.36 -12.54
CA ALA A 342 -4.14 7.81 -13.87
C ALA A 342 -5.39 8.37 -14.56
N TYR A 343 -6.46 8.65 -13.83
CA TYR A 343 -7.73 9.15 -14.35
C TYR A 343 -8.24 10.33 -13.50
N PRO A 344 -7.59 11.50 -13.55
CA PRO A 344 -7.92 12.64 -12.69
C PRO A 344 -9.30 13.26 -12.99
N LEU A 345 -9.93 12.91 -14.12
CA LEU A 345 -11.27 13.38 -14.49
C LEU A 345 -12.38 12.37 -14.20
N SER A 346 -12.07 11.21 -13.61
CA SER A 346 -13.07 10.18 -13.30
C SER A 346 -13.97 10.61 -12.14
N LEU A 347 -15.27 10.77 -12.38
CA LEU A 347 -16.23 11.06 -11.31
C LEU A 347 -16.31 9.92 -10.28
N GLY A 348 -16.12 8.68 -10.72
CA GLY A 348 -16.10 7.50 -9.84
C GLY A 348 -14.97 7.56 -8.81
N ILE A 349 -13.74 7.87 -9.24
CA ILE A 349 -12.61 7.97 -8.31
C ILE A 349 -12.76 9.17 -7.37
N TRP A 350 -13.28 10.29 -7.85
CA TRP A 350 -13.56 11.46 -7.02
C TRP A 350 -14.66 11.19 -6.00
N SER A 351 -15.71 10.45 -6.35
CA SER A 351 -16.74 10.03 -5.40
C SER A 351 -16.15 9.18 -4.28
N TRP A 352 -15.32 8.19 -4.63
CA TRP A 352 -14.63 7.35 -3.67
C TRP A 352 -13.69 8.16 -2.75
N ILE A 353 -12.89 9.07 -3.33
CA ILE A 353 -11.97 9.93 -2.57
C ILE A 353 -12.72 10.88 -1.66
N ALA A 354 -13.78 11.53 -2.14
CA ALA A 354 -14.59 12.43 -1.34
C ALA A 354 -15.15 11.70 -0.12
N GLY A 355 -15.73 10.50 -0.31
CA GLY A 355 -16.17 9.65 0.79
C GLY A 355 -15.05 9.33 1.77
N PHE A 356 -13.89 8.90 1.26
CA PHE A 356 -12.72 8.54 2.07
C PHE A 356 -12.22 9.72 2.93
N LEU A 357 -12.09 10.91 2.35
CA LEU A 357 -11.59 12.09 3.05
C LEU A 357 -12.60 12.62 4.08
N VAL A 358 -13.89 12.68 3.73
CA VAL A 358 -14.96 13.14 4.63
C VAL A 358 -15.05 12.25 5.87
N ALA A 359 -15.13 10.93 5.67
CA ALA A 359 -15.24 9.98 6.77
C ALA A 359 -13.97 9.96 7.64
N GLY A 360 -12.80 10.02 7.01
CA GLY A 360 -11.53 10.11 7.72
C GLY A 360 -11.43 11.35 8.62
N LYS A 361 -11.92 12.50 8.12
CA LYS A 361 -11.96 13.75 8.89
C LYS A 361 -12.95 13.66 10.04
N LEU A 362 -14.16 13.16 9.82
CA LEU A 362 -15.18 12.99 10.86
C LEU A 362 -14.70 12.06 11.99
N ALA A 363 -14.16 10.90 11.64
CA ALA A 363 -13.59 9.96 12.60
C ALA A 363 -12.40 10.57 13.38
N SER A 364 -11.65 11.50 12.76
CA SER A 364 -10.56 12.20 13.45
C SER A 364 -11.04 13.18 14.52
N VAL A 365 -12.17 13.88 14.28
CA VAL A 365 -12.74 14.83 15.23
C VAL A 365 -13.29 14.10 16.46
N GLU A 366 -14.05 13.03 16.23
CA GLU A 366 -14.60 12.21 17.32
C GLU A 366 -13.51 11.61 18.21
N SER A 367 -12.38 11.18 17.62
CA SER A 367 -11.25 10.66 18.38
C SER A 367 -10.57 11.70 19.27
N ARG A 368 -10.58 12.98 18.89
CA ARG A 368 -10.01 14.08 19.69
C ARG A 368 -10.94 14.53 20.81
N LEU A 369 -12.26 14.44 20.61
CA LEU A 369 -13.26 14.81 21.64
C LEU A 369 -13.40 13.77 22.76
N ARG A 370 -12.89 12.55 22.56
CA ARG A 370 -12.89 11.47 23.56
C ARG A 370 -11.55 11.29 24.30
N MET A 371 -10.56 12.15 24.00
CA MET A 371 -9.33 12.31 24.79
C MET A 371 -9.47 13.55 25.65
#